data_AF-A0A804PSB1-F1
#
_entry.id   AF-A0A804PSB1-F1
#
_cell.length_a   1.000
_cell.length_b   1.000
_cell.length_c   1.000
_cell.angle_alpha   90.00
_cell.angle_beta   90.00
_cell.angle_gamma   90.00
#
_symmetry.space_group_name_H-M   'P 1'
#
loop_
_entity.id
_entity.type
_entity.pdbx_description
1 polymer ?
#
loop_
_entity_poly.entity_id
_entity_poly.type
_entity_poly.pdbx_seq_one_letter_code
_entity_poly.pdbx_strand_id
1 'polypeptide(L)'
;MKKIFGAKKNKDPPPTIQDATDRITKRGDTVDEKIKKLDAELARYKEQIKKTRPGPAQEAVKARAMRVLKQRRMYEGQRDMLYNQTYNLDQVAFAAEGLKDAQQTMTAMKAANKELKGMMKTVKLEDIDSMQDEMMDLMDVSTEIQETLGRSYNVPDDIDEEELMGELDALEADMDFESESVPSYLQPDQEPELSLPAAPTGHAAVPANQQQVVKLL
;
A
#
# COMPACT_ATOMS: atom_id res chain seq x y z
N MET A 1 51.56 25.77 10.32
CA MET A 1 50.41 26.40 11.02
C MET A 1 49.60 27.23 10.03
N LYS A 2 48.33 26.90 9.80
CA LYS A 2 47.33 27.82 9.23
C LYS A 2 46.08 27.71 10.09
N LYS A 3 45.93 28.65 11.02
CA LYS A 3 44.75 28.81 11.85
C LYS A 3 43.60 29.23 10.95
N ILE A 4 42.71 28.30 10.60
CA ILE A 4 41.39 28.62 10.03
C ILE A 4 40.42 29.00 11.14
N PHE A 5 40.77 30.03 11.92
CA PHE A 5 39.83 30.68 12.83
C PHE A 5 39.07 31.73 12.03
N GLY A 6 37.76 31.54 11.82
CA GLY A 6 36.90 32.59 11.27
C GLY A 6 35.87 32.19 10.19
N ALA A 7 35.67 30.90 9.89
CA ALA A 7 34.48 30.53 9.13
C ALA A 7 33.25 30.89 9.97
N LYS A 8 32.50 31.94 9.55
CA LYS A 8 31.18 32.25 10.11
C LYS A 8 30.40 30.94 10.15
N LYS A 9 29.96 30.50 11.34
CA LYS A 9 29.01 29.38 11.44
C LYS A 9 27.88 29.69 10.48
N ASN A 10 27.69 28.85 9.47
CA ASN A 10 26.58 28.99 8.54
C ASN A 10 25.31 29.07 9.39
N LYS A 11 24.57 30.18 9.26
CA LYS A 11 23.33 30.42 10.01
C LYS A 11 22.16 29.63 9.42
N ASP A 12 22.39 28.93 8.32
CA ASP A 12 21.37 28.13 7.68
C ASP A 12 21.02 26.94 8.58
N PRO A 13 19.72 26.62 8.71
CA PRO A 13 19.30 25.44 9.44
C PRO A 13 19.97 24.19 8.86
N PRO A 14 20.26 23.18 9.70
CA PRO A 14 20.77 21.91 9.21
C PRO A 14 19.81 21.33 8.16
N PRO A 15 20.33 20.67 7.11
CA PRO A 15 19.50 20.12 6.04
C PRO A 15 18.50 19.12 6.62
N THR A 16 17.26 19.22 6.16
CA THR A 16 16.19 18.30 6.52
C THR A 16 16.31 16.99 5.75
N ILE A 17 15.56 15.97 6.17
CA ILE A 17 15.44 14.71 5.41
C ILE A 17 14.90 15.02 4.01
N GLN A 18 13.92 15.93 3.90
CA GLN A 18 13.38 16.36 2.61
C GLN A 18 14.45 17.00 1.72
N ASP A 19 15.29 17.89 2.25
CA ASP A 19 16.37 18.50 1.48
C ASP A 19 17.37 17.46 0.96
N ALA A 20 17.64 16.43 1.77
CA ALA A 20 18.52 15.33 1.39
C ALA A 20 17.88 14.46 0.28
N THR A 21 16.59 14.14 0.41
CA THR A 21 15.82 13.40 -0.61
C THR A 21 15.80 14.16 -1.93
N ASP A 22 15.44 15.45 -1.93
CA ASP A 22 15.39 16.28 -3.14
C ASP A 22 16.75 16.34 -3.85
N ARG A 23 17.83 16.42 -3.07
CA ARG A 23 19.20 16.42 -3.62
C ARG A 23 19.58 15.08 -4.23
N ILE A 24 19.17 13.96 -3.63
CA ILE A 24 19.42 12.62 -4.18
C ILE A 24 18.61 12.42 -5.47
N THR A 25 17.33 12.81 -5.49
CA THR A 25 16.46 12.73 -6.67
C THR A 25 17.06 13.49 -7.85
N LYS A 26 17.46 14.75 -7.66
CA LYS A 26 18.11 15.55 -8.73
C LYS A 26 19.40 14.91 -9.26
N ARG A 27 20.17 14.27 -8.39
CA ARG A 27 21.38 13.52 -8.80
C ARG A 27 20.99 12.25 -9.57
N GLY A 28 19.93 11.56 -9.15
CA GLY A 28 19.34 10.41 -9.83
C GLY A 28 18.93 10.76 -11.25
N ASP A 29 18.15 11.82 -11.43
CA ASP A 29 17.72 12.32 -12.74
C ASP A 29 18.91 12.58 -13.66
N THR A 30 19.94 13.25 -13.14
CA THR A 30 21.17 13.54 -13.89
C THR A 30 21.90 12.26 -14.32
N VAL A 31 21.94 11.24 -13.46
CA VAL A 31 22.57 9.95 -13.77
C VAL A 31 21.73 9.20 -14.82
N ASP A 32 20.40 9.20 -14.69
CA ASP A 32 19.50 8.55 -15.64
C ASP A 32 19.56 9.19 -17.03
N GLU A 33 19.64 10.52 -17.11
CA GLU A 33 19.87 11.21 -18.39
C GLU A 33 21.18 10.79 -19.06
N LYS A 34 22.26 10.61 -18.28
CA LYS A 34 23.54 10.13 -18.81
C LYS A 34 23.45 8.69 -19.29
N ILE A 35 22.77 7.82 -18.55
CA ILE A 35 22.52 6.42 -18.96
C ILE A 35 21.73 6.41 -20.27
N LYS A 36 20.63 7.17 -20.39
CA LYS A 36 19.83 7.29 -21.62
C LYS A 36 20.66 7.71 -22.83
N LYS A 37 21.56 8.69 -22.67
CA LYS A 37 22.47 9.14 -23.74
C LYS A 37 23.44 8.02 -24.17
N LEU A 38 24.02 7.30 -23.22
CA LEU A 38 24.93 6.18 -23.48
C LEU A 38 24.20 4.99 -24.14
N ASP A 39 22.95 4.74 -23.76
CA ASP A 39 22.09 3.72 -24.39
C ASP A 39 21.82 4.01 -25.86
N ALA A 40 21.48 5.27 -26.17
CA ALA A 40 21.31 5.70 -27.56
C ALA A 40 22.60 5.55 -28.38
N GLU A 41 23.77 5.83 -27.79
CA GLU A 41 25.06 5.63 -28.44
C GLU A 41 25.37 4.14 -28.66
N LEU A 42 25.10 3.28 -27.67
CA LEU A 42 25.26 1.83 -27.80
C LEU A 42 24.35 1.25 -28.88
N ALA A 43 23.12 1.74 -29.01
CA ALA A 43 22.20 1.34 -30.08
C ALA A 43 22.80 1.65 -31.47
N ARG A 44 23.39 2.84 -31.65
CA ARG A 44 24.08 3.22 -32.90
C ARG A 44 25.27 2.31 -33.18
N TYR A 45 26.10 2.00 -32.19
CA TYR A 45 27.21 1.06 -32.38
C TYR A 45 26.72 -0.35 -32.73
N LYS A 46 25.63 -0.82 -32.11
CA LYS A 46 25.02 -2.12 -32.43
C LYS A 46 24.60 -2.19 -33.90
N GLU A 47 24.01 -1.13 -34.45
CA GLU A 47 23.69 -1.05 -35.88
C GLU A 47 24.94 -1.01 -36.77
N GLN A 48 25.94 -0.21 -36.41
CA GLN A 48 27.20 -0.13 -37.17
C GLN A 48 27.90 -1.48 -37.23
N ILE A 49 27.95 -2.22 -36.12
CA ILE A 49 28.55 -3.56 -36.07
C ILE A 49 27.81 -4.53 -37.01
N LYS A 50 26.47 -4.48 -37.03
CA LYS A 50 25.64 -5.30 -37.93
C LYS A 50 25.89 -5.00 -39.41
N LYS A 51 26.10 -3.73 -39.77
CA LYS A 51 26.32 -3.28 -41.15
C LYS A 51 27.77 -3.41 -41.62
N THR A 52 28.72 -3.57 -40.70
CA THR A 52 30.15 -3.66 -41.02
C THR A 52 30.56 -5.13 -41.19
N ARG A 53 31.25 -5.45 -42.29
CA ARG A 53 31.78 -6.80 -42.55
C ARG A 53 32.78 -7.22 -41.47
N PRO A 54 32.81 -8.50 -41.05
CA PRO A 54 33.81 -8.98 -40.09
C PRO A 54 35.23 -8.65 -40.53
N GLY A 55 36.04 -8.14 -39.59
CA GLY A 55 37.42 -7.72 -39.81
C GLY A 55 37.85 -6.53 -38.93
N PRO A 56 39.03 -5.95 -39.17
CA PRO A 56 39.63 -4.91 -38.31
C PRO A 56 38.72 -3.69 -38.10
N ALA A 57 37.97 -3.29 -39.13
CA ALA A 57 37.01 -2.19 -39.02
C ALA A 57 35.86 -2.50 -38.04
N GLN A 58 35.29 -3.71 -38.10
CA GLN A 58 34.23 -4.13 -37.17
C GLN A 58 34.76 -4.25 -35.73
N GLU A 59 35.99 -4.75 -35.57
CA GLU A 59 36.65 -4.85 -34.26
C GLU A 59 36.90 -3.47 -33.63
N ALA A 60 37.31 -2.48 -34.42
CA ALA A 60 37.47 -1.11 -33.96
C ALA A 60 36.14 -0.51 -33.45
N VAL A 61 35.03 -0.78 -34.14
CA VAL A 61 33.68 -0.36 -33.71
C VAL A 61 33.27 -1.08 -32.41
N LYS A 62 33.52 -2.39 -32.30
CA LYS A 62 33.29 -3.17 -31.06
C LYS A 62 34.10 -2.60 -29.88
N ALA A 63 35.36 -2.25 -30.10
CA ALA A 63 36.22 -1.67 -29.06
C ALA A 63 35.69 -0.33 -28.55
N ARG A 64 35.16 0.52 -29.44
CA ARG A 64 34.50 1.79 -29.06
C ARG A 64 33.22 1.53 -28.27
N ALA A 65 32.36 0.62 -28.75
CA ALA A 65 31.13 0.21 -28.05
C ALA A 65 31.42 -0.32 -26.64
N MET A 66 32.48 -1.11 -26.47
CA MET A 66 32.90 -1.62 -25.16
C MET A 66 33.29 -0.52 -24.17
N ARG A 67 33.89 0.58 -24.63
CA ARG A 67 34.20 1.73 -23.76
C ARG A 67 32.92 2.42 -23.26
N VAL A 68 31.97 2.64 -24.16
CA VAL A 68 30.66 3.22 -23.82
C VAL A 68 29.88 2.31 -22.88
N LEU A 69 29.91 0.99 -23.09
CA LEU A 69 29.24 0.03 -22.21
C LEU A 69 29.83 0.05 -20.80
N LYS A 70 31.16 0.13 -20.66
CA LYS A 70 31.82 0.27 -19.35
C LYS A 70 31.38 1.56 -18.65
N GLN A 71 31.30 2.67 -19.38
CA GLN A 71 30.84 3.94 -18.83
C GLN A 71 29.38 3.88 -18.40
N ARG A 72 28.51 3.23 -19.19
CA ARG A 72 27.11 3.01 -18.84
C ARG A 72 26.97 2.21 -17.54
N ARG A 73 27.68 1.08 -17.42
CA ARG A 73 27.67 0.26 -16.20
C ARG A 73 28.16 1.02 -14.97
N MET A 74 29.15 1.90 -15.12
CA MET A 74 29.59 2.77 -14.03
C MET A 74 28.47 3.69 -13.54
N TYR A 75 27.69 4.28 -14.45
CA TYR A 75 26.56 5.12 -14.07
C TYR A 75 25.38 4.33 -13.52
N GLU A 76 25.11 3.11 -14.00
CA GLU A 76 24.15 2.21 -13.37
C GLU A 76 24.52 1.94 -11.90
N GLY A 77 25.80 1.64 -11.62
CA GLY A 77 26.25 1.47 -10.23
C GLY A 77 26.10 2.73 -9.38
N GLN A 78 26.29 3.92 -9.95
CA GLN A 78 26.01 5.19 -9.25
C GLN A 78 24.52 5.36 -8.95
N ARG A 79 23.65 5.01 -9.90
CA ARG A 79 22.20 5.05 -9.72
C ARG A 79 21.75 4.08 -8.63
N ASP A 80 22.27 2.85 -8.65
CA ASP A 80 21.93 1.85 -7.64
C ASP A 80 22.38 2.30 -6.24
N MET A 81 23.53 2.97 -6.13
CA MET A 81 23.96 3.60 -4.87
C MET A 81 23.01 4.70 -4.42
N LEU A 82 22.50 5.54 -5.33
CA LEU A 82 21.51 6.57 -5.02
C LEU A 82 20.19 5.95 -4.56
N TYR A 83 19.73 4.86 -5.19
CA TYR A 83 18.53 4.15 -4.75
C TYR A 83 18.64 3.60 -3.33
N ASN A 84 19.81 3.03 -2.99
CA ASN A 84 20.06 2.61 -1.61
C ASN A 84 20.06 3.80 -0.63
N GLN A 85 20.56 4.98 -1.05
CA GLN A 85 20.50 6.19 -0.22
C GLN A 85 19.06 6.68 -0.02
N THR A 86 18.24 6.71 -1.09
CA THR A 86 16.81 7.04 -1.00
C THR A 86 16.09 6.10 -0.07
N TYR A 87 16.26 4.78 -0.24
CA TYR A 87 15.65 3.79 0.64
C TYR A 87 16.01 4.00 2.11
N ASN A 88 17.28 4.25 2.42
CA ASN A 88 17.69 4.54 3.79
C ASN A 88 17.05 5.82 4.33
N LEU A 89 16.90 6.87 3.51
CA LEU A 89 16.22 8.09 3.94
C LEU A 89 14.73 7.86 4.16
N ASP A 90 14.06 7.07 3.32
CA ASP A 90 12.65 6.75 3.47
C ASP A 90 12.38 6.01 4.78
N GLN A 91 13.25 5.04 5.13
CA GLN A 91 13.18 4.34 6.42
C GLN A 91 13.36 5.29 7.61
N VAL A 92 14.30 6.24 7.51
CA VAL A 92 14.54 7.25 8.55
C VAL A 92 13.37 8.24 8.64
N ALA A 93 12.79 8.63 7.50
CA ALA A 93 11.62 9.50 7.44
C ALA A 93 10.43 8.86 8.15
N PHE A 94 10.12 7.60 7.82
CA PHE A 94 9.06 6.83 8.45
C PHE A 94 9.26 6.70 9.98
N ALA A 95 10.49 6.39 10.42
CA ALA A 95 10.80 6.32 11.85
C ALA A 95 10.63 7.69 12.54
N ALA A 96 11.02 8.78 11.87
CA ALA A 96 10.87 10.13 12.40
C ALA A 96 9.38 10.54 12.52
N GLU A 97 8.54 10.14 11.57
CA GLU A 97 7.09 10.34 11.65
C GLU A 97 6.48 9.57 12.83
N GLY A 98 6.81 8.28 12.98
CA GLY A 98 6.33 7.50 14.13
C GLY A 98 6.76 8.08 15.49
N LEU A 99 7.98 8.62 15.59
CA LEU A 99 8.44 9.32 16.79
C LEU A 99 7.66 10.62 17.05
N LYS A 100 7.30 11.35 16.00
CA LYS A 100 6.49 12.57 16.10
C LYS A 100 5.08 12.26 16.60
N ASP A 101 4.47 11.18 16.11
CA ASP A 101 3.15 10.73 16.55
C ASP A 101 3.17 10.26 18.01
N ALA A 102 4.21 9.52 18.41
CA ALA A 102 4.43 9.14 19.80
C ALA A 102 4.60 10.38 20.71
N GLN A 103 5.33 11.40 20.25
CA GLN A 103 5.48 12.66 20.98
C GLN A 103 4.14 13.40 21.14
N GLN A 104 3.31 13.43 20.10
CA GLN A 104 1.98 14.03 20.15
C GLN A 104 1.08 13.30 21.14
N THR A 105 1.05 11.97 21.07
CA THR A 105 0.32 11.12 22.03
C THR A 105 0.79 11.38 23.47
N MET A 106 2.10 11.42 23.70
CA MET A 106 2.66 11.72 25.04
C MET A 106 2.24 13.11 25.53
N THR A 107 2.17 14.09 24.63
CA THR A 107 1.75 15.46 24.95
C THR A 107 0.27 15.49 25.33
N ALA A 108 -0.58 14.77 24.59
CA ALA A 108 -2.00 14.62 24.91
C ALA A 108 -2.21 13.92 26.27
N MET A 109 -1.48 12.84 26.55
CA MET A 109 -1.52 12.15 27.84
C MET A 109 -1.09 13.06 29.00
N LYS A 110 -0.05 13.88 28.82
CA LYS A 110 0.37 14.87 29.83
C LYS A 110 -0.72 15.91 30.09
N ALA A 111 -1.40 16.38 29.04
CA ALA A 111 -2.51 17.31 29.17
C ALA A 111 -3.69 16.66 29.94
N ALA A 112 -4.10 15.46 29.53
CA ALA A 112 -5.17 14.70 30.19
C ALA A 112 -4.85 14.41 31.66
N ASN A 113 -3.61 14.01 31.99
CA ASN A 113 -3.21 13.78 33.38
C ASN A 113 -3.22 15.09 34.21
N LYS A 114 -2.87 16.23 33.61
CA LYS A 114 -2.98 17.53 34.28
C LYS A 114 -4.44 17.88 34.58
N GLU A 115 -5.35 17.60 33.65
CA GLU A 115 -6.79 17.79 33.81
C GLU A 115 -7.38 16.86 34.88
N LEU A 116 -7.06 15.56 34.83
CA LEU A 116 -7.44 14.58 35.84
C LEU A 116 -7.01 15.00 37.25
N LYS A 117 -5.77 15.49 37.41
CA LYS A 117 -5.29 16.05 38.69
C LYS A 117 -6.03 17.31 39.11
N GLY A 118 -6.53 18.10 38.16
CA GLY A 118 -7.40 19.24 38.43
C GLY A 118 -8.75 18.77 38.97
N MET A 119 -9.38 17.83 38.26
CA MET A 119 -10.67 17.24 38.66
C MET A 119 -10.61 16.57 40.04
N MET A 120 -9.55 15.80 40.33
CA MET A 120 -9.34 15.19 41.64
C MET A 120 -9.19 16.19 42.79
N LYS A 121 -8.73 17.43 42.51
CA LYS A 121 -8.68 18.49 43.53
C LYS A 121 -10.02 19.17 43.75
N THR A 122 -10.91 19.14 42.75
CA THR A 122 -12.26 19.70 42.82
C THR A 122 -13.29 18.70 43.32
N VAL A 123 -13.04 17.39 43.22
CA VAL A 123 -13.76 16.38 44.02
C VAL A 123 -13.41 16.68 45.48
N LYS A 124 -14.38 17.19 46.23
CA LYS A 124 -14.15 17.65 47.59
C LYS A 124 -13.97 16.44 48.48
N LEU A 125 -13.03 16.49 49.41
CA LEU A 125 -12.89 15.45 50.46
C LEU A 125 -14.18 15.26 51.27
N GLU A 126 -15.07 16.27 51.29
CA GLU A 126 -16.40 16.23 51.92
C GLU A 126 -17.35 15.24 51.22
N ASP A 127 -17.14 14.94 49.93
CA ASP A 127 -17.94 13.98 49.17
C ASP A 127 -17.40 12.54 49.28
N ILE A 128 -16.25 12.33 49.95
CA ILE A 128 -15.63 10.99 50.08
C ILE A 128 -16.39 10.13 51.10
N ASP A 129 -16.90 10.72 52.19
CA ASP A 129 -17.78 10.00 53.13
C ASP A 129 -19.11 9.63 52.45
N SER A 130 -19.69 10.54 51.65
CA SER A 130 -20.88 10.27 50.84
C SER A 130 -20.64 9.21 49.76
N MET A 131 -19.45 9.18 49.16
CA MET A 131 -19.08 8.19 48.14
C MET A 131 -18.77 6.80 48.72
N GLN A 132 -18.30 6.70 49.97
CA GLN A 132 -18.18 5.40 50.64
C GLN A 132 -19.55 4.82 50.95
N ASP A 133 -20.47 5.64 51.45
CA ASP A 133 -21.86 5.25 51.69
C ASP A 133 -22.54 4.85 50.37
N GLU A 134 -22.40 5.64 49.30
CA GLU A 134 -22.95 5.29 47.97
C GLU A 134 -22.29 4.06 47.34
N MET A 135 -20.98 3.80 47.56
CA MET A 135 -20.32 2.56 47.11
C MET A 135 -20.78 1.34 47.90
N MET A 136 -21.08 1.50 49.18
CA MET A 136 -21.63 0.45 50.03
C MET A 136 -23.05 0.10 49.57
N ASP A 137 -23.87 1.12 49.31
CA ASP A 137 -25.20 0.97 48.69
C ASP A 137 -25.11 0.37 47.28
N LEU A 138 -24.11 0.72 46.46
CA LEU A 138 -23.90 0.14 45.13
C LEU A 138 -23.40 -1.32 45.17
N MET A 139 -22.60 -1.70 46.17
CA MET A 139 -22.19 -3.09 46.40
C MET A 139 -23.37 -3.93 46.88
N ASP A 140 -24.22 -3.38 47.76
CA ASP A 140 -25.45 -4.03 48.23
C ASP A 140 -26.47 -4.16 47.08
N VAL A 141 -26.65 -3.12 46.27
CA VAL A 141 -27.47 -3.18 45.05
C VAL A 141 -26.85 -4.11 44.00
N SER A 142 -25.52 -4.19 43.85
CA SER A 142 -24.87 -5.15 42.95
C SER A 142 -25.05 -6.59 43.42
N THR A 143 -25.02 -6.82 44.74
CA THR A 143 -25.27 -8.13 45.36
C THR A 143 -26.74 -8.49 45.22
N GLU A 144 -27.66 -7.55 45.46
CA GLU A 144 -29.09 -7.69 45.24
C GLU A 144 -29.42 -7.90 43.75
N ILE A 145 -28.70 -7.26 42.83
CA ILE A 145 -28.79 -7.45 41.37
C ILE A 145 -28.27 -8.85 40.99
N GLN A 146 -27.14 -9.31 41.54
CA GLN A 146 -26.64 -10.67 41.30
C GLN A 146 -27.54 -11.75 41.91
N GLU A 147 -28.22 -11.45 43.02
CA GLU A 147 -29.14 -12.34 43.71
C GLU A 147 -30.54 -12.35 43.06
N THR A 148 -31.00 -11.21 42.51
CA THR A 148 -32.25 -11.10 41.71
C THR A 148 -32.08 -11.55 40.26
N LEU A 149 -30.90 -11.36 39.65
CA LEU A 149 -30.47 -12.04 38.43
C LEU A 149 -29.93 -13.44 38.71
N GLY A 150 -30.07 -13.93 39.96
CA GLY A 150 -29.64 -15.23 40.44
C GLY A 150 -30.43 -16.40 39.85
N ARG A 151 -30.50 -16.49 38.52
CA ARG A 151 -30.77 -17.71 37.75
C ARG A 151 -30.02 -17.68 36.41
N SER A 152 -28.93 -18.43 36.40
CA SER A 152 -28.39 -19.20 35.26
C SER A 152 -27.88 -18.43 34.04
N TYR A 153 -26.56 -18.27 33.98
CA TYR A 153 -25.82 -18.81 32.84
C TYR A 153 -24.79 -19.82 33.35
N ASN A 154 -25.29 -20.97 33.84
CA ASN A 154 -24.53 -22.19 33.59
C ASN A 154 -24.55 -22.38 32.08
N VAL A 155 -23.40 -22.20 31.45
CA VAL A 155 -23.11 -22.87 30.19
C VAL A 155 -23.41 -24.35 30.45
N PRO A 156 -24.37 -25.00 29.74
CA PRO A 156 -24.58 -26.43 29.91
C PRO A 156 -23.25 -27.14 29.68
N ASP A 157 -22.86 -28.07 30.56
CA ASP A 157 -21.64 -28.87 30.37
C ASP A 157 -21.73 -29.77 29.11
N ASP A 158 -22.90 -29.81 28.47
CA ASP A 158 -23.23 -30.62 27.29
C ASP A 158 -23.37 -29.75 26.02
N ILE A 159 -22.46 -28.80 25.78
CA ILE A 159 -22.35 -28.20 24.44
C ILE A 159 -21.81 -29.28 23.49
N ASP A 160 -22.62 -29.66 22.51
CA ASP A 160 -22.20 -30.60 21.47
C ASP A 160 -21.31 -29.88 20.44
N GLU A 161 -20.02 -30.19 20.48
CA GLU A 161 -19.01 -29.58 19.59
C GLU A 161 -19.29 -29.89 18.10
N GLU A 162 -20.03 -30.97 17.77
CA GLU A 162 -20.41 -31.27 16.39
C GLU A 162 -21.50 -30.33 15.85
N GLU A 163 -22.47 -29.94 16.68
CA GLU A 163 -23.51 -28.98 16.30
C GLU A 163 -22.91 -27.59 16.08
N LEU A 164 -21.95 -27.19 16.92
CA LEU A 164 -21.26 -25.90 16.84
C LEU A 164 -20.32 -25.81 15.62
N MET A 165 -19.66 -26.91 15.25
CA MET A 165 -18.88 -26.98 14.00
C MET A 165 -19.79 -26.96 12.77
N GLY A 166 -20.95 -27.63 12.81
CA GLY A 166 -21.94 -27.58 11.73
C GLY A 166 -22.48 -26.17 11.47
N GLU A 167 -22.70 -25.36 12.52
CA GLU A 167 -23.07 -23.95 12.38
C GLU A 167 -21.92 -23.08 11.85
N LEU A 168 -20.67 -23.35 12.25
CA LEU A 168 -19.50 -22.61 11.77
C LEU A 168 -19.26 -22.85 10.27
N ASP A 169 -19.40 -24.10 9.81
CA ASP A 169 -19.29 -24.47 8.40
C ASP A 169 -20.42 -23.84 7.56
N ALA A 170 -21.64 -23.73 8.12
CA ALA A 170 -22.75 -23.03 7.46
C ALA A 170 -22.50 -21.52 7.34
N LEU A 171 -21.87 -20.89 8.34
CA LEU A 171 -21.51 -19.47 8.31
C LEU A 171 -20.39 -19.17 7.30
N GLU A 172 -19.43 -20.09 7.12
CA GLU A 172 -18.40 -20.01 6.08
C GLU A 172 -19.00 -20.16 4.68
N ALA A 173 -19.98 -21.07 4.51
CA ALA A 173 -20.70 -21.24 3.25
C ALA A 173 -21.56 -20.02 2.87
N ASP A 174 -22.15 -19.32 3.84
CA ASP A 174 -22.88 -18.06 3.61
C ASP A 174 -21.93 -16.90 3.22
N MET A 175 -20.70 -16.86 3.74
CA MET A 175 -19.67 -15.90 3.32
C MET A 175 -19.12 -16.19 1.92
N ASP A 176 -19.04 -17.46 1.51
CA ASP A 176 -18.58 -17.84 0.17
C ASP A 176 -19.67 -17.62 -0.89
N PHE A 177 -20.95 -17.65 -0.51
CA PHE A 177 -22.06 -17.22 -1.38
C PHE A 177 -22.07 -15.70 -1.65
N GLU A 178 -21.51 -14.87 -0.75
CA GLU A 178 -21.32 -13.43 -0.99
C GLU A 178 -19.99 -13.10 -1.71
N SER A 179 -19.02 -14.03 -1.75
CA SER A 179 -17.72 -13.81 -2.38
C SER A 179 -17.72 -14.01 -3.91
N GLU A 180 -18.68 -14.75 -4.47
CA GLU A 180 -18.82 -14.96 -5.92
C GLU A 180 -19.57 -13.84 -6.68
N SER A 181 -20.09 -12.82 -6.00
CA SER A 181 -20.76 -11.69 -6.67
C SER A 181 -20.02 -10.37 -6.44
N VAL A 182 -19.24 -9.96 -7.44
CA VAL A 182 -18.75 -8.57 -7.52
C VAL A 182 -19.98 -7.67 -7.56
N PRO A 183 -20.13 -6.71 -6.62
CA PRO A 183 -21.31 -5.86 -6.53
C PRO A 183 -21.67 -5.23 -7.88
N SER A 184 -22.95 -5.28 -8.24
CA SER A 184 -23.48 -4.90 -9.56
C SER A 184 -23.11 -3.49 -10.03
N TYR A 185 -22.68 -2.58 -9.14
CA TYR A 185 -22.20 -1.23 -9.51
C TYR A 185 -20.76 -1.19 -10.08
N LEU A 186 -20.02 -2.30 -10.04
CA LEU A 186 -18.67 -2.44 -10.62
C LEU A 186 -18.69 -3.26 -11.93
N GLN A 187 -19.86 -3.66 -12.40
CA GLN A 187 -20.00 -4.41 -13.66
C GLN A 187 -20.24 -3.41 -14.81
N PRO A 188 -19.39 -3.40 -15.87
CA PRO A 188 -19.65 -2.58 -17.06
C PRO A 188 -20.86 -3.13 -17.83
N ASP A 189 -21.88 -2.30 -18.01
CA ASP A 189 -23.18 -2.63 -18.61
C ASP A 189 -23.09 -3.37 -19.97
N GLN A 190 -23.71 -4.54 -20.04
CA GLN A 190 -24.04 -5.22 -21.30
C GLN A 190 -25.57 -5.39 -21.33
N GLU A 191 -26.27 -4.43 -21.91
CA GLU A 191 -27.73 -4.49 -22.08
C GLU A 191 -28.11 -5.70 -22.98
N PRO A 192 -28.98 -6.62 -22.53
CA PRO A 192 -29.45 -7.73 -23.34
C PRO A 192 -30.64 -7.31 -24.21
N GLU A 193 -30.52 -7.47 -25.53
CA GLU A 193 -31.68 -7.41 -26.43
C GLU A 193 -32.69 -8.52 -26.07
N LEU A 194 -33.94 -8.10 -25.88
CA LEU A 194 -35.11 -8.89 -25.50
C LEU A 194 -35.36 -10.08 -26.44
N SER A 195 -35.55 -11.28 -25.87
CA SER A 195 -35.95 -12.49 -26.60
C SER A 195 -37.44 -12.49 -26.92
N LEU A 196 -37.75 -12.39 -28.22
CA LEU A 196 -39.12 -12.54 -28.74
C LEU A 196 -39.45 -14.03 -28.98
N PRO A 197 -40.74 -14.43 -28.86
CA PRO A 197 -41.15 -15.84 -28.91
C PRO A 197 -40.96 -16.49 -30.29
N ALA A 198 -40.68 -17.80 -30.28
CA ALA A 198 -40.34 -18.58 -31.46
C ALA A 198 -41.52 -18.79 -32.43
N ALA A 199 -41.27 -18.58 -33.73
CA ALA A 199 -42.21 -18.86 -34.82
C ALA A 199 -42.18 -20.37 -35.22
N PRO A 200 -43.30 -20.94 -35.70
CA PRO A 200 -43.50 -22.39 -35.77
C PRO A 200 -42.73 -23.06 -36.90
N THR A 201 -42.30 -24.30 -36.64
CA THR A 201 -41.56 -25.19 -37.54
C THR A 201 -42.48 -25.86 -38.57
N GLY A 202 -42.21 -25.65 -39.86
CA GLY A 202 -42.78 -26.41 -40.98
C GLY A 202 -41.66 -26.98 -41.87
N HIS A 203 -41.62 -28.30 -42.03
CA HIS A 203 -40.67 -29.01 -42.88
C HIS A 203 -40.90 -28.73 -44.38
N ALA A 204 -39.85 -28.39 -45.13
CA ALA A 204 -39.73 -28.77 -46.55
C ALA A 204 -38.27 -28.70 -47.05
N ALA A 205 -37.77 -29.89 -47.40
CA ALA A 205 -36.69 -30.28 -48.33
C ALA A 205 -35.64 -29.24 -48.81
N VAL A 206 -34.38 -29.63 -48.65
CA VAL A 206 -33.23 -29.16 -49.45
C VAL A 206 -33.41 -29.62 -50.91
N PRO A 207 -33.00 -28.80 -51.90
CA PRO A 207 -31.91 -29.30 -52.73
C PRO A 207 -30.83 -28.24 -53.01
N ALA A 208 -29.63 -28.77 -53.23
CA ALA A 208 -28.43 -28.06 -53.64
C ALA A 208 -28.52 -27.52 -55.07
N ASN A 209 -27.81 -26.42 -55.35
CA ASN A 209 -26.64 -26.39 -56.26
C ASN A 209 -26.49 -25.04 -57.02
N GLN A 210 -25.23 -24.57 -57.06
CA GLN A 210 -24.55 -23.81 -58.11
C GLN A 210 -24.96 -22.38 -58.55
N GLN A 211 -23.90 -21.55 -58.51
CA GLN A 211 -23.42 -20.62 -59.54
C GLN A 211 -23.90 -19.15 -59.58
N GLN A 212 -22.88 -18.30 -59.43
CA GLN A 212 -22.50 -17.19 -60.33
C GLN A 212 -23.03 -15.76 -60.10
N VAL A 213 -22.03 -14.90 -59.89
CA VAL A 213 -21.76 -13.63 -60.61
C VAL A 213 -22.31 -12.32 -60.01
N VAL A 214 -21.40 -11.67 -59.29
CA VAL A 214 -20.91 -10.27 -59.47
C VAL A 214 -21.65 -9.40 -60.52
N LYS A 215 -22.27 -8.30 -60.07
CA LYS A 215 -22.13 -6.90 -60.56
C LYS A 215 -23.27 -6.04 -60.00
N LEU A 216 -22.95 -4.99 -59.25
CA LEU A 216 -22.76 -3.59 -59.71
C LEU A 216 -24.10 -2.82 -59.75
N LEU A 217 -24.28 -1.91 -58.79
CA LEU A 217 -24.18 -0.45 -58.94
C LEU A 217 -24.46 0.20 -57.58
#